data_AF-A0A6C0B8W4-F1
#
_entry.id   AF-A0A6C0B8W4-F1
#
_cell.length_a   1.000
_cell.length_b   1.000
_cell.length_c   1.000
_cell.angle_alpha   90.00
_cell.angle_beta   90.00
_cell.angle_gamma   90.00
#
_symmetry.space_group_name_H-M   'P 1'
#
loop_
_entity.id
_entity.type
_entity.pdbx_description
1 polymer ?
#
loop_
_entity_poly.entity_id
_entity_poly.type
_entity_poly.pdbx_seq_one_letter_code
_entity_poly.pdbx_strand_id
1 'polypeptide(L)'
;MKIPQILLQTSPQKHPLYVIEILNKRSPNWKYYHFDDNEIIRYLINHPEPEFPFIINKFHEMRFGAHKADLFRYYFLYQNGGVFLDSDAMIECSIDNIVKDYELFSVKSYIENTVFQGFIGCIPRHPILYMALKDVYTINVVRLTNDYHLLTRNMFEFFNENENHKLYQELESDGEKAITIDDEGSLILTHYWKNKTIPQ
;
A
#
# COMPACT_ATOMS: atom_id res chain seq x y z
N MET A 1 -5.40 -7.77 -17.47
CA MET A 1 -3.93 -7.55 -17.42
C MET A 1 -3.39 -8.19 -16.15
N LYS A 2 -2.07 -8.40 -16.01
CA LYS A 2 -1.49 -8.95 -14.76
C LYS A 2 -0.73 -7.87 -14.00
N ILE A 3 -0.78 -7.94 -12.66
CA ILE A 3 -0.03 -7.05 -11.78
C ILE A 3 1.48 -7.21 -12.06
N PRO A 4 2.21 -6.13 -12.38
CA PRO A 4 3.65 -6.17 -12.61
C PRO A 4 4.42 -6.72 -11.40
N GLN A 5 5.50 -7.47 -11.62
CA GLN A 5 6.34 -8.05 -10.56
C GLN A 5 7.27 -7.00 -9.92
N ILE A 6 6.67 -5.98 -9.31
CA ILE A 6 7.32 -4.88 -8.62
C ILE A 6 6.83 -4.89 -7.17
N LEU A 7 7.75 -4.95 -6.21
CA LEU A 7 7.45 -4.81 -4.79
C LEU A 7 8.02 -3.49 -4.28
N LEU A 8 7.15 -2.61 -3.79
CA LEU A 8 7.48 -1.27 -3.32
C LEU A 8 7.26 -1.17 -1.82
N GLN A 9 8.23 -0.60 -1.11
CA GLN A 9 8.07 -0.08 0.24
C GLN A 9 8.54 1.37 0.34
N THR A 10 8.08 2.08 1.35
CA THR A 10 8.60 3.42 1.69
C THR A 10 8.69 3.59 3.19
N SER A 11 9.80 4.17 3.64
CA SER A 11 10.00 4.57 5.02
C SER A 11 11.21 5.51 5.11
N PRO A 12 11.35 6.27 6.21
CA PRO A 12 12.48 7.19 6.37
C PRO A 12 13.86 6.52 6.37
N GLN A 13 13.92 5.22 6.69
CA GLN A 13 15.17 4.46 6.81
C GLN A 13 15.04 3.13 6.07
N LYS A 14 16.12 2.70 5.40
CA LYS A 14 16.16 1.40 4.74
C LYS A 14 16.07 0.26 5.74
N HIS A 15 15.47 -0.84 5.32
CA HIS A 15 15.36 -2.03 6.13
C HIS A 15 16.73 -2.68 6.41
N PRO A 16 16.88 -3.35 7.57
CA PRO A 16 18.02 -4.21 7.82
C PRO A 16 18.04 -5.38 6.84
N LEU A 17 19.24 -5.93 6.58
CA LEU A 17 19.45 -6.95 5.55
C LEU A 17 18.56 -8.18 5.72
N TYR A 18 18.32 -8.65 6.94
CA TYR A 18 17.50 -9.84 7.19
C TYR A 18 16.05 -9.66 6.70
N VAL A 19 15.47 -8.46 6.83
CA VAL A 19 14.12 -8.17 6.31
C VAL A 19 14.12 -8.27 4.78
N ILE A 20 15.14 -7.71 4.13
CA ILE A 20 15.28 -7.76 2.67
C ILE A 20 15.47 -9.21 2.19
N GLU A 21 16.26 -10.02 2.92
CA GLU A 21 16.46 -11.45 2.63
C GLU A 21 15.15 -12.24 2.73
N ILE A 22 14.34 -11.98 3.77
CA ILE A 22 13.02 -12.59 3.93
C ILE A 22 12.10 -12.19 2.77
N LEU A 23 12.05 -10.89 2.42
CA LEU A 23 11.23 -10.41 1.30
C LEU A 23 11.66 -11.05 -0.02
N ASN A 24 12.97 -11.08 -0.32
CA ASN A 24 13.49 -11.71 -1.53
C ASN A 24 13.16 -13.21 -1.59
N LYS A 25 13.24 -13.92 -0.45
CA LYS A 25 12.86 -15.33 -0.39
C LYS A 25 11.37 -15.55 -0.69
N ARG A 26 10.51 -14.62 -0.25
CA ARG A 26 9.05 -14.67 -0.43
C ARG A 26 8.59 -14.07 -1.77
N SER A 27 9.48 -13.39 -2.49
CA SER A 27 9.22 -12.74 -3.77
C SER A 27 10.41 -12.83 -4.75
N PRO A 28 10.93 -14.04 -5.04
CA PRO A 28 12.26 -14.22 -5.68
C PRO A 28 12.38 -13.64 -7.10
N ASN A 29 11.26 -13.46 -7.81
CA ASN A 29 11.22 -12.90 -9.17
C ASN A 29 10.72 -11.45 -9.21
N TRP A 30 10.48 -10.85 -8.05
CA TRP A 30 9.92 -9.50 -7.95
C TRP A 30 11.04 -8.49 -7.79
N LYS A 31 10.94 -7.39 -8.53
CA LYS A 31 11.89 -6.28 -8.39
C LYS A 31 11.51 -5.47 -7.15
N TYR A 32 12.37 -5.51 -6.14
CA TYR A 32 12.20 -4.74 -4.92
C TYR A 32 12.67 -3.29 -5.09
N TYR A 33 11.85 -2.35 -4.64
CA TYR A 33 12.19 -0.94 -4.49
C TYR A 33 11.85 -0.46 -3.09
N HIS A 34 12.73 0.38 -2.55
CA HIS A 34 12.50 1.13 -1.34
C HIS A 34 12.77 2.61 -1.63
N PHE A 35 11.91 3.48 -1.11
CA PHE A 35 12.06 4.92 -1.25
C PHE A 35 12.01 5.60 0.11
N ASP A 36 13.00 6.45 0.38
CA ASP A 36 12.89 7.52 1.39
C ASP A 36 12.19 8.77 0.83
N ASP A 37 11.92 9.77 1.68
CA ASP A 37 11.25 11.02 1.29
C ASP A 37 11.98 11.75 0.14
N ASN A 38 13.32 11.72 0.10
CA ASN A 38 14.08 12.40 -0.96
C ASN A 38 13.97 11.64 -2.29
N GLU A 39 14.02 10.31 -2.23
CA GLU A 39 13.82 9.43 -3.38
C GLU A 39 12.38 9.56 -3.91
N ILE A 40 11.37 9.72 -3.03
CA ILE A 40 9.98 10.03 -3.41
C ILE A 40 9.93 11.34 -4.22
N ILE A 41 10.49 12.44 -3.69
CA ILE A 41 10.46 13.73 -4.38
C ILE A 41 11.15 13.63 -5.75
N ARG A 42 12.29 12.95 -5.84
CA ARG A 42 12.98 12.71 -7.13
C ARG A 42 12.10 11.90 -8.09
N TYR A 43 11.41 10.87 -7.59
CA TYR A 43 10.49 10.10 -8.40
C TYR A 43 9.37 10.97 -8.97
N LEU A 44 8.73 11.80 -8.14
CA LEU A 44 7.64 12.68 -8.54
C LEU A 44 8.07 13.72 -9.61
N ILE A 45 9.29 14.27 -9.48
CA ILE A 45 9.87 15.19 -10.48
C ILE A 45 10.08 14.48 -11.82
N ASN A 46 10.60 13.26 -11.80
CA ASN A 46 10.98 12.52 -13.00
C ASN A 46 9.81 11.84 -13.72
N HIS A 47 8.65 11.72 -13.07
CA HIS A 47 7.47 11.04 -13.62
C HIS A 47 6.21 11.89 -13.45
N PRO A 48 6.13 13.08 -14.09
CA PRO A 48 5.00 13.98 -13.95
C PRO A 48 3.70 13.35 -14.50
N GLU A 49 2.60 13.52 -13.77
CA GLU A 49 1.26 13.17 -14.23
C GLU A 49 0.47 14.46 -14.51
N PRO A 50 0.06 14.73 -15.76
CA PRO A 50 -0.59 15.99 -16.13
C PRO A 50 -1.86 16.32 -15.32
N GLU A 51 -2.56 15.31 -14.80
CA GLU A 51 -3.75 15.51 -13.96
C GLU A 51 -3.42 15.93 -12.52
N PHE A 52 -2.20 15.65 -12.05
CA PHE A 52 -1.75 15.97 -10.69
C PHE A 52 -0.52 16.89 -10.69
N PRO A 53 -0.59 18.08 -11.33
CA PRO A 53 0.58 18.94 -11.54
C PRO A 53 1.20 19.48 -10.24
N PHE A 54 0.45 19.50 -9.14
CA PHE A 54 0.91 20.00 -7.83
C PHE A 54 1.17 18.86 -6.82
N ILE A 55 1.43 17.64 -7.29
CA ILE A 55 1.61 16.47 -6.41
C ILE A 55 2.73 16.66 -5.37
N ILE A 56 3.81 17.35 -5.74
CA ILE A 56 4.93 17.65 -4.83
C ILE A 56 4.51 18.64 -3.74
N ASN A 57 3.77 19.70 -4.09
CA ASN A 57 3.20 20.62 -3.12
C ASN A 57 2.28 19.87 -2.15
N LYS A 58 1.42 19.00 -2.69
CA LYS A 58 0.52 18.18 -1.88
C LYS A 58 1.27 17.28 -0.90
N PHE A 59 2.35 16.65 -1.34
CA PHE A 59 3.22 15.83 -0.49
C PHE A 59 3.81 16.64 0.68
N HIS A 60 4.22 17.89 0.42
CA HIS A 60 4.77 18.77 1.46
C HIS A 60 3.71 19.32 2.44
N GLU A 61 2.45 19.47 2.01
CA GLU A 61 1.35 19.90 2.89
C GLU A 61 0.96 18.83 3.92
N MET A 62 1.27 17.56 3.67
CA MET A 62 0.92 16.45 4.55
C MET A 62 1.77 16.44 5.81
N ARG A 63 1.09 16.53 6.96
CA ARG A 63 1.74 16.55 8.28
C ARG A 63 2.31 15.19 8.70
N PHE A 64 1.56 14.11 8.46
CA PHE A 64 1.94 12.77 8.90
C PHE A 64 2.67 12.01 7.79
N GLY A 65 3.75 11.32 8.17
CA GLY A 65 4.50 10.46 7.24
C GLY A 65 3.65 9.34 6.65
N ALA A 66 2.66 8.82 7.40
CA ALA A 66 1.71 7.83 6.89
C ALA A 66 0.92 8.37 5.69
N HIS A 67 0.39 9.60 5.77
CA HIS A 67 -0.35 10.21 4.66
C HIS A 67 0.53 10.55 3.46
N LYS A 68 1.79 10.93 3.70
CA LYS A 68 2.79 11.06 2.63
C LYS A 68 3.00 9.73 1.89
N ALA A 69 3.09 8.63 2.63
CA ALA A 69 3.16 7.29 2.06
C ALA A 69 1.85 6.90 1.34
N ASP A 70 0.68 7.32 1.83
CA ASP A 70 -0.62 7.13 1.14
C ASP A 70 -0.63 7.84 -0.23
N LEU A 71 -0.17 9.10 -0.29
CA LEU A 71 -0.07 9.81 -1.56
C LEU A 71 0.88 9.11 -2.53
N PHE A 72 2.08 8.77 -2.05
CA PHE A 72 3.11 8.18 -2.90
C PHE A 72 2.75 6.78 -3.38
N ARG A 73 2.18 5.93 -2.51
CA ARG A 73 1.79 4.56 -2.92
C ARG A 73 0.76 4.59 -4.04
N TYR A 74 -0.25 5.45 -3.95
CA TYR A 74 -1.25 5.58 -5.02
C TYR A 74 -0.64 6.13 -6.29
N TYR A 75 0.20 7.16 -6.18
CA TYR A 75 0.85 7.76 -7.34
C TYR A 75 1.74 6.75 -8.07
N PHE A 76 2.61 6.06 -7.35
CA PHE A 76 3.52 5.07 -7.92
C PHE A 76 2.76 3.91 -8.55
N LEU A 77 1.83 3.29 -7.80
CA LEU A 77 1.08 2.15 -8.30
C LEU A 77 0.19 2.53 -9.49
N TYR A 78 -0.33 3.76 -9.54
CA TYR A 78 -1.17 4.22 -10.65
C TYR A 78 -0.36 4.30 -11.95
N GLN A 79 0.90 4.72 -11.86
CA GLN A 79 1.79 4.80 -13.02
C GLN A 79 2.41 3.45 -13.40
N ASN A 80 2.82 2.64 -12.43
CA ASN A 80 3.67 1.46 -12.67
C ASN A 80 2.97 0.13 -12.42
N GLY A 81 1.83 0.12 -11.73
CA GLY A 81 1.30 -1.08 -11.09
C GLY A 81 2.27 -1.64 -10.05
N GLY A 82 2.10 -2.92 -9.73
CA GLY A 82 2.92 -3.64 -8.76
C GLY A 82 2.21 -3.82 -7.44
N VAL A 83 2.99 -4.09 -6.39
CA VAL A 83 2.52 -4.30 -5.03
C VAL A 83 3.23 -3.32 -4.10
N PHE A 84 2.46 -2.57 -3.33
CA PHE A 84 2.95 -1.78 -2.21
C PHE A 84 2.77 -2.56 -0.91
N LEU A 85 3.78 -2.49 -0.04
CA LEU A 85 3.79 -3.09 1.28
C LEU A 85 4.29 -2.07 2.32
N ASP A 86 3.54 -1.84 3.40
CA ASP A 86 3.98 -1.02 4.51
C ASP A 86 5.31 -1.58 5.08
N SER A 87 6.21 -0.70 5.50
CA SER A 87 7.52 -1.11 6.03
C SER A 87 7.47 -1.89 7.35
N ASP A 88 6.37 -1.80 8.08
CA ASP A 88 6.11 -2.61 9.28
C ASP A 88 5.23 -3.84 9.00
N ALA A 89 5.03 -4.19 7.72
CA ALA A 89 4.32 -5.39 7.31
C ALA A 89 5.24 -6.39 6.61
N MET A 90 4.84 -7.66 6.66
CA MET A 90 5.62 -8.76 6.11
C MET A 90 4.71 -9.83 5.50
N ILE A 91 4.97 -10.16 4.24
CA ILE A 91 4.34 -11.27 3.53
C ILE A 91 4.74 -12.57 4.22
N GLU A 92 3.85 -13.54 4.41
CA GLU A 92 4.14 -14.80 5.12
C GLU A 92 4.14 -16.04 4.23
N CYS A 93 3.77 -15.88 2.96
CA CYS A 93 3.80 -16.93 1.96
C CYS A 93 4.51 -16.46 0.68
N SER A 94 4.44 -17.22 -0.41
CA SER A 94 4.90 -16.70 -1.72
C SER A 94 3.97 -15.57 -2.16
N ILE A 95 4.51 -14.43 -2.56
CA ILE A 95 3.71 -13.31 -3.09
C ILE A 95 2.87 -13.73 -4.32
N ASP A 96 3.33 -14.72 -5.09
CA ASP A 96 2.59 -15.23 -6.25
C ASP A 96 1.29 -15.95 -5.84
N ASN A 97 1.23 -16.49 -4.61
CA ASN A 97 0.00 -17.07 -4.05
C ASN A 97 -1.03 -16.01 -3.65
N ILE A 98 -0.60 -14.75 -3.52
CA ILE A 98 -1.45 -13.61 -3.17
C ILE A 98 -1.93 -12.94 -4.45
N VAL A 99 -0.99 -12.50 -5.29
CA VAL A 99 -1.30 -11.67 -6.46
C VAL A 99 -2.23 -12.39 -7.45
N LYS A 100 -2.02 -13.70 -7.66
CA LYS A 100 -2.81 -14.56 -8.57
C LYS A 100 -3.08 -13.85 -9.91
N ASP A 101 -4.31 -13.91 -10.43
CA ASP A 101 -4.74 -13.25 -11.68
C ASP A 101 -5.63 -12.02 -11.44
N TYR A 102 -5.55 -11.42 -10.25
CA TYR A 102 -6.32 -10.22 -9.92
C TYR A 102 -5.78 -8.99 -10.65
N GLU A 103 -6.66 -8.03 -10.94
CA GLU A 103 -6.24 -6.72 -11.46
C GLU A 103 -6.00 -5.70 -10.35
N LEU A 104 -6.61 -5.93 -9.19
CA LEU A 104 -6.41 -5.19 -7.95
C LEU A 104 -6.59 -6.14 -6.77
N PHE A 105 -5.79 -5.98 -5.73
CA PHE A 105 -6.12 -6.53 -4.43
C PHE A 105 -5.74 -5.55 -3.32
N SER A 106 -6.43 -5.69 -2.19
CA SER A 106 -6.05 -5.10 -0.91
C SER A 106 -6.65 -5.93 0.22
N VAL A 107 -6.74 -5.35 1.42
CA VAL A 107 -7.18 -6.05 2.62
C VAL A 107 -8.34 -5.29 3.25
N LYS A 108 -9.47 -5.96 3.47
CA LYS A 108 -10.56 -5.46 4.32
C LYS A 108 -10.06 -5.48 5.77
N SER A 109 -9.95 -4.30 6.37
CA SER A 109 -9.40 -4.15 7.72
C SER A 109 -10.40 -4.64 8.77
N TYR A 110 -9.91 -4.99 9.97
CA TYR A 110 -10.76 -5.33 11.10
C TYR A 110 -11.50 -4.10 11.66
N ILE A 111 -11.06 -2.88 11.31
CA ILE A 111 -11.80 -1.64 11.55
C ILE A 111 -12.93 -1.54 10.53
N GLU A 112 -14.16 -1.38 11.03
CA GLU A 112 -15.38 -1.37 10.21
C GLU A 112 -15.32 -0.36 9.05
N ASN A 113 -15.77 -0.79 7.87
CA ASN A 113 -15.84 0.01 6.64
C ASN A 113 -14.50 0.65 6.23
N THR A 114 -13.38 -0.05 6.43
CA THR A 114 -12.06 0.41 6.00
C THR A 114 -11.29 -0.65 5.22
N VAL A 115 -10.40 -0.19 4.35
CA VAL A 115 -9.36 -1.00 3.71
C VAL A 115 -8.02 -0.73 4.38
N PHE A 116 -7.26 -1.78 4.68
CA PHE A 116 -5.85 -1.64 5.05
C PHE A 116 -5.01 -1.37 3.80
N GLN A 117 -4.57 -0.12 3.69
CA GLN A 117 -3.90 0.43 2.51
C GLN A 117 -2.40 0.11 2.50
N GLY A 118 -1.88 -0.49 3.58
CA GLY A 118 -0.51 -0.96 3.71
C GLY A 118 -0.21 -2.23 2.92
N PHE A 119 -1.21 -2.82 2.28
CA PHE A 119 -1.00 -3.89 1.33
C PHE A 119 -1.96 -3.75 0.15
N ILE A 120 -1.43 -3.29 -0.98
CA ILE A 120 -2.19 -3.04 -2.22
C ILE A 120 -1.39 -3.57 -3.38
N GLY A 121 -2.01 -4.37 -4.26
CA GLY A 121 -1.44 -4.69 -5.56
C GLY A 121 -2.39 -4.33 -6.67
N CYS A 122 -1.88 -3.80 -7.79
CA CYS A 122 -2.74 -3.49 -8.93
C CYS A 122 -1.98 -3.43 -10.26
N ILE A 123 -2.75 -3.49 -11.34
CA ILE A 123 -2.27 -3.13 -12.67
C ILE A 123 -2.11 -1.60 -12.79
N PRO A 124 -1.22 -1.12 -13.67
CA PRO A 124 -1.14 0.31 -13.96
C PRO A 124 -2.51 0.86 -14.39
N ARG A 125 -2.80 2.11 -13.99
CA ARG A 125 -4.02 2.84 -14.36
C ARG A 125 -5.34 2.19 -13.90
N HIS A 126 -5.33 1.35 -12.87
CA HIS A 126 -6.56 0.76 -12.32
C HIS A 126 -7.57 1.85 -11.86
N PRO A 127 -8.87 1.77 -12.22
CA PRO A 127 -9.87 2.78 -11.89
C PRO A 127 -10.02 3.09 -10.38
N ILE A 128 -10.07 2.06 -9.53
CA ILE A 128 -10.12 2.25 -8.07
C ILE A 128 -8.90 3.00 -7.54
N LEU A 129 -7.71 2.69 -8.07
CA LEU A 129 -6.50 3.37 -7.63
C LEU A 129 -6.45 4.82 -8.12
N TYR A 130 -6.98 5.10 -9.31
CA TYR A 130 -7.20 6.46 -9.77
C TYR A 130 -8.13 7.24 -8.84
N MET A 131 -9.24 6.65 -8.41
CA MET A 131 -10.16 7.28 -7.45
C MET A 131 -9.45 7.57 -6.12
N ALA A 132 -8.67 6.61 -5.60
CA ALA A 132 -7.88 6.79 -4.38
C ALA A 132 -6.83 7.92 -4.52
N LEU A 133 -6.09 7.96 -5.64
CA LEU A 133 -5.11 9.00 -5.92
C LEU A 133 -5.76 10.39 -6.03
N LYS A 134 -6.89 10.48 -6.74
CA LYS A 134 -7.63 11.73 -6.90
C LYS A 134 -8.21 12.22 -5.58
N ASP A 135 -8.73 11.32 -4.75
CA ASP A 135 -9.23 11.63 -3.43
C ASP A 135 -8.12 12.24 -2.55
N VAL A 136 -7.01 11.51 -2.36
CA VAL A 136 -5.90 12.02 -1.53
C VAL A 136 -5.27 13.31 -2.08
N TYR A 137 -5.27 13.50 -3.41
CA TYR A 137 -4.77 14.72 -4.04
C TYR A 137 -5.66 15.94 -3.72
N THR A 138 -6.98 15.76 -3.79
CA THR A 138 -7.96 16.84 -3.60
C THR A 138 -8.37 17.08 -2.15
N ILE A 139 -8.08 16.14 -1.25
CA ILE A 139 -8.55 16.18 0.14
C ILE A 139 -8.05 17.41 0.90
N ASN A 140 -8.87 17.99 1.76
CA ASN A 140 -8.40 19.05 2.64
C ASN A 140 -7.44 18.47 3.71
N VAL A 141 -6.21 18.98 3.77
CA VAL A 141 -5.17 18.44 4.68
C VAL A 141 -5.48 18.65 6.16
N VAL A 142 -6.26 19.68 6.52
CA VAL A 142 -6.73 19.89 7.90
C VAL A 142 -7.75 18.83 8.27
N ARG A 143 -8.70 18.54 7.38
CA ARG A 143 -9.67 17.44 7.55
C ARG A 143 -8.94 16.10 7.70
N LEU A 144 -8.00 15.81 6.81
CA LEU A 144 -7.19 14.59 6.88
C LEU A 144 -6.42 14.48 8.20
N THR A 145 -5.83 15.59 8.67
CA THR A 145 -5.09 15.62 9.94
C THR A 145 -5.99 15.32 11.15
N ASN A 146 -7.25 15.77 11.11
CA ASN A 146 -8.22 15.53 12.19
C ASN A 146 -8.85 14.14 12.13
N ASP A 147 -8.72 13.45 11.01
CA ASP A 147 -9.39 12.17 10.75
C ASP A 147 -8.43 11.19 10.06
N TYR A 148 -7.62 10.52 10.88
CA TYR A 148 -6.52 9.67 10.44
C TYR A 148 -6.94 8.53 9.49
N HIS A 149 -8.16 8.00 9.67
CA HIS A 149 -8.69 6.88 8.88
C HIS A 149 -9.57 7.33 7.70
N LEU A 150 -9.55 8.62 7.34
CA LEU A 150 -10.40 9.14 6.28
C LEU A 150 -10.11 8.48 4.93
N LEU A 151 -8.84 8.34 4.57
CA LEU A 151 -8.45 7.71 3.30
C LEU A 151 -8.84 6.23 3.26
N THR A 152 -8.73 5.51 4.40
CA THR A 152 -9.06 4.08 4.48
C THR A 152 -10.54 3.81 4.31
N ARG A 153 -11.40 4.71 4.82
CA ARG A 153 -12.85 4.68 4.57
C ARG A 153 -13.22 5.07 3.15
N ASN A 154 -12.66 6.16 2.63
CA ASN A 154 -12.93 6.58 1.25
C ASN A 154 -12.55 5.48 0.25
N MET A 155 -11.39 4.85 0.43
CA MET A 155 -10.97 3.75 -0.44
C MET A 155 -11.91 2.55 -0.34
N PHE A 156 -12.45 2.24 0.84
CA PHE A 156 -13.44 1.18 1.01
C PHE A 156 -14.70 1.45 0.16
N GLU A 157 -15.18 2.69 0.10
CA GLU A 157 -16.31 3.09 -0.76
C GLU A 157 -16.01 2.95 -2.26
N PHE A 158 -14.75 2.98 -2.66
CA PHE A 158 -14.35 2.83 -4.06
C PHE A 158 -14.35 1.37 -4.53
N PHE A 159 -14.30 0.40 -3.62
CA PHE A 159 -14.43 -1.01 -3.97
C PHE A 159 -15.89 -1.35 -4.30
N ASN A 160 -16.16 -1.73 -5.55
CA ASN A 160 -17.48 -2.13 -6.04
C ASN A 160 -17.60 -3.66 -6.19
N GLU A 161 -18.73 -4.26 -5.86
CA GLU A 161 -18.93 -5.73 -5.91
C GLU A 161 -18.77 -6.40 -7.30
N ASN A 162 -18.62 -5.63 -8.40
CA ASN A 162 -18.67 -6.13 -9.78
C ASN A 162 -17.34 -6.13 -10.56
N GLU A 163 -16.19 -5.95 -9.89
CA GLU A 163 -14.86 -5.90 -10.54
C GLU A 163 -13.96 -7.10 -10.18
N ASN A 164 -12.99 -7.42 -11.04
CA ASN A 164 -11.98 -8.46 -10.82
C ASN A 164 -10.92 -8.02 -9.80
N HIS A 165 -11.36 -7.76 -8.57
CA HIS A 165 -10.48 -7.41 -7.46
C HIS A 165 -10.66 -8.33 -6.27
N LYS A 166 -9.64 -8.37 -5.42
CA LYS A 166 -9.61 -9.17 -4.20
C LYS A 166 -9.49 -8.29 -2.96
N LEU A 167 -10.42 -8.44 -2.02
CA LEU A 167 -10.24 -8.02 -0.65
C LEU A 167 -9.95 -9.25 0.21
N TYR A 168 -8.73 -9.33 0.75
CA TYR A 168 -8.37 -10.26 1.80
C TYR A 168 -8.96 -9.82 3.14
N GLN A 169 -8.93 -10.69 4.15
CA GLN A 169 -9.48 -10.34 5.47
C GLN A 169 -8.36 -10.12 6.47
N GLU A 170 -8.35 -8.96 7.12
CA GLU A 170 -7.52 -8.70 8.29
C GLU A 170 -8.24 -9.17 9.56
N LEU A 171 -7.47 -9.72 10.49
CA LEU A 171 -7.90 -10.10 11.83
C LEU A 171 -6.98 -9.43 12.85
N GLU A 172 -7.57 -8.88 13.91
CA GLU A 172 -6.81 -8.47 15.08
C GLU A 172 -6.28 -9.72 15.78
N SER A 173 -4.95 -9.79 16.02
CA SER A 173 -4.31 -10.99 16.55
C SER A 173 -4.27 -10.97 18.09
N ASP A 174 -3.47 -10.08 18.67
CA ASP A 174 -3.08 -10.10 20.09
C ASP A 174 -2.90 -8.69 20.68
N GLY A 175 -3.39 -7.65 19.99
CA GLY A 175 -3.20 -6.25 20.38
C GLY A 175 -1.77 -5.72 20.15
N GLU A 176 -0.91 -6.46 19.45
CA GLU A 176 0.43 -6.01 19.04
C GLU A 176 0.63 -5.99 17.53
N LYS A 177 -0.10 -6.85 16.83
CA LYS A 177 -0.07 -6.98 15.38
C LYS A 177 -1.46 -7.32 14.84
N ALA A 178 -1.63 -7.12 13.55
CA ALA A 178 -2.73 -7.66 12.78
C ALA A 178 -2.21 -8.75 11.83
N ILE A 179 -3.08 -9.68 11.46
CA ILE A 179 -2.76 -10.70 10.46
C ILE A 179 -3.76 -10.62 9.32
N THR A 180 -3.31 -10.92 8.10
CA THR A 180 -4.19 -11.08 6.95
C THR A 180 -4.25 -12.54 6.56
N ILE A 181 -5.45 -13.02 6.28
CA ILE A 181 -5.73 -14.38 5.80
C ILE A 181 -6.37 -14.37 4.40
N ASP A 182 -6.19 -15.48 3.69
CA ASP A 182 -6.93 -15.78 2.47
C ASP A 182 -8.30 -16.46 2.74
N ASP A 183 -9.01 -16.81 1.68
CA ASP A 183 -10.35 -17.43 1.75
C ASP A 183 -10.34 -18.82 2.40
N GLU A 184 -9.18 -19.47 2.45
CA GLU A 184 -8.98 -20.77 3.08
C GLU A 184 -8.56 -20.63 4.56
N GLY A 185 -8.39 -19.40 5.04
CA GLY A 185 -7.90 -19.11 6.39
C GLY A 185 -6.38 -19.20 6.53
N SER A 186 -5.63 -19.28 5.43
CA SER A 186 -4.18 -19.34 5.45
C SER A 186 -3.59 -17.96 5.69
N LEU A 187 -2.57 -17.87 6.55
CA LEU A 187 -1.84 -16.63 6.84
C LEU A 187 -1.04 -16.17 5.61
N ILE A 188 -1.26 -14.92 5.18
CA ILE A 188 -0.56 -14.33 4.03
C ILE A 188 0.25 -13.07 4.37
N LEU A 189 -0.11 -12.37 5.44
CA LEU A 189 0.57 -11.13 5.87
C LEU A 189 0.52 -10.99 7.39
N THR A 190 1.59 -10.47 7.97
CA THR A 190 1.61 -9.95 9.34
C THR A 190 1.90 -8.45 9.32
N HIS A 191 1.12 -7.63 10.03
CA HIS A 191 1.33 -6.19 10.19
C HIS A 191 1.70 -5.84 11.63
N TYR A 192 2.95 -5.43 11.86
CA TYR A 192 3.53 -5.14 13.18
C TYR A 192 3.33 -3.67 13.60
N TRP A 193 2.09 -3.17 13.52
CA TRP A 193 1.78 -1.74 13.71
C TRP A 193 2.18 -1.15 15.07
N LYS A 194 2.25 -1.95 16.14
CA LYS A 194 2.62 -1.48 17.49
C LYS A 194 4.12 -1.24 17.65
N ASN A 195 4.93 -2.26 17.34
CA ASN A 195 6.39 -2.23 17.54
C ASN A 195 7.14 -1.74 16.30
N LYS A 196 6.47 -1.71 15.14
CA LYS A 196 7.01 -1.30 13.83
C LYS A 196 8.33 -1.97 13.45
N THR A 197 8.51 -3.19 13.96
CA THR A 197 9.74 -3.98 13.83
C THR A 197 9.38 -5.39 13.43
N ILE A 198 9.96 -5.85 12.33
CA ILE A 198 9.80 -7.21 11.83
C ILE A 198 10.78 -8.11 12.61
N PRO A 199 10.32 -9.19 13.26
CA PRO A 199 11.21 -10.10 13.99
C PRO A 199 12.15 -10.85 13.03
N GLN A 200 13.31 -11.23 13.55
CA GLN A 200 14.29 -12.07 12.85
C GLN A 200 13.84 -13.54 12.81
#